data_AF-A0A1J4P1E5-F1
#
_entry.id   AF-A0A1J4P1E5-F1
#
_cell.length_a   1.000
_cell.length_b   1.000
_cell.length_c   1.000
_cell.angle_alpha   90.00
_cell.angle_beta   90.00
_cell.angle_gamma   90.00
#
_symmetry.space_group_name_H-M   'P 1'
#
loop_
_entity.id
_entity.type
_entity.pdbx_description
1 polymer ?
#
loop_
_entity_poly.entity_id
_entity_poly.type
_entity_poly.pdbx_seq_one_letter_code
_entity_poly.pdbx_strand_id
1 'polypeptide(L)' 'MPDDIAVIGYDDIEFAASAVVPLTSVRRPAVALGHQAGRLLIEDTASDTVHEHDHVVLQPELVVRRSTMRSPAH' A
#
# COMPACT_ATOMS: atom_id res chain seq x y z
N MET A 1 16.45 13.75 10.50
CA MET A 1 15.40 13.12 9.63
C MET A 1 14.02 13.54 10.10
N PRO A 2 13.21 14.29 9.34
CA PRO A 2 13.15 14.42 7.87
C PRO A 2 14.15 15.40 7.24
N ASP A 3 14.80 16.24 8.05
CA ASP A 3 15.54 17.41 7.55
C ASP A 3 16.83 17.06 6.79
N ASP A 4 17.53 16.00 7.20
CA ASP A 4 18.71 15.48 6.50
C ASP A 4 18.34 14.49 5.40
N ILE A 5 17.41 13.59 5.71
CA ILE A 5 16.93 12.51 4.84
C ILE A 5 15.44 12.36 5.11
N ALA A 6 14.65 12.31 4.03
CA ALA A 6 13.24 11.99 4.07
C ALA A 6 13.04 10.48 3.84
N VAL A 7 12.05 9.88 4.51
CA VAL A 7 11.73 8.45 4.37
C VAL A 7 10.27 8.25 4.06
N ILE A 8 10.01 7.37 3.10
CA ILE A 8 8.68 6.84 2.77
C ILE A 8 8.72 5.33 3.01
N GLY A 9 7.75 4.84 3.78
CA GLY A 9 7.49 3.41 3.97
C GLY A 9 6.47 2.86 2.96
N TYR A 10 6.17 1.57 3.09
CA TYR A 10 5.15 0.87 2.32
C TYR A 10 4.18 0.14 3.28
N ASP A 11 3.01 -0.26 2.77
CA ASP A 11 1.90 -0.94 3.44
C ASP A 11 1.05 -0.11 4.42
N ASP A 12 1.61 0.93 5.03
CA ASP A 12 0.92 1.75 6.06
C ASP A 12 0.37 0.91 7.23
N ILE A 13 1.19 -0.01 7.73
CA ILE A 13 0.85 -0.78 8.94
C ILE A 13 0.67 0.14 10.15
N GLU A 14 0.01 -0.34 11.21
CA GLU A 14 -0.26 0.44 12.43
C GLU A 14 1.02 1.10 13.01
N PHE A 15 2.15 0.39 12.95
CA PHE A 15 3.44 0.91 13.41
C PHE A 15 3.91 2.17 12.65
N ALA A 16 3.52 2.35 11.39
CA ALA A 16 3.87 3.52 10.59
C ALA A 16 3.31 4.81 11.22
N ALA A 17 2.14 4.74 11.87
CA ALA A 17 1.54 5.88 12.55
C ALA A 17 2.09 6.10 13.97
N SER A 18 2.50 5.04 14.66
CA SER A 18 2.94 5.09 16.06
C SER A 18 4.46 5.23 16.27
N ALA A 19 5.26 5.18 15.21
CA ALA A 19 6.69 5.43 15.27
C ALA A 19 7.03 6.82 15.85
N VAL A 20 8.20 6.95 16.48
CA VAL A 20 8.72 8.20 17.09
C VAL A 20 8.65 9.39 16.12
N VAL A 21 8.98 9.12 14.86
CA VAL A 21 8.65 10.00 13.73
C VAL A 21 7.65 9.23 12.86
N PRO A 22 6.35 9.58 12.90
CA PRO A 22 5.35 8.91 12.09
C PRO A 22 5.73 8.90 10.61
N LEU A 23 5.70 7.73 9.99
CA LEU A 23 6.19 7.48 8.65
C LEU A 23 5.15 7.84 7.60
N THR A 24 5.52 8.69 6.64
CA THR A 24 4.83 8.77 5.36
C THR A 24 4.89 7.39 4.72
N SER A 25 3.78 6.88 4.19
CA SER A 25 3.71 5.52 3.66
C SER A 25 2.77 5.42 2.47
N VAL A 26 3.08 4.51 1.55
CA VAL A 26 2.16 4.10 0.48
C VAL A 26 1.26 2.99 1.03
N ARG A 27 0.00 3.33 1.31
CA ARG A 27 -1.01 2.38 1.76
C ARG A 27 -1.50 1.56 0.59
N ARG A 28 -1.34 0.24 0.68
CA ARG A 28 -1.93 -0.68 -0.28
C ARG A 28 -3.40 -0.97 0.06
N PRO A 29 -4.29 -1.15 -0.91
CA PRO A 29 -5.69 -1.53 -0.67
C PRO A 29 -5.79 -3.03 -0.36
N ALA A 30 -5.25 -3.47 0.78
CA ALA A 30 -5.03 -4.87 1.10
C ALA A 30 -6.30 -5.74 1.04
N VAL A 31 -7.43 -5.21 1.51
CA VAL A 31 -8.73 -5.90 1.48
C VAL A 31 -9.19 -6.13 0.04
N ALA A 32 -9.13 -5.10 -0.81
CA ALA A 32 -9.50 -5.22 -2.22
C ALA A 32 -8.56 -6.18 -2.96
N LEU A 33 -7.25 -6.15 -2.65
CA LEU A 33 -6.26 -7.07 -3.22
C LEU A 33 -6.60 -8.52 -2.88
N GLY A 34 -6.86 -8.81 -1.60
CA GLY A 34 -7.26 -10.15 -1.16
C GLY A 34 -8.58 -10.62 -1.80
N HIS A 35 -9.56 -9.72 -1.90
CA HIS A 35 -10.84 -10.02 -2.57
C HIS A 35 -10.66 -10.34 -4.05
N GLN A 36 -9.89 -9.53 -4.79
CA GLN A 36 -9.60 -9.79 -6.21
C GLN A 36 -8.83 -11.10 -6.40
N ALA A 37 -7.79 -11.33 -5.60
CA ALA A 37 -7.03 -12.58 -5.67
C ALA A 37 -7.91 -13.82 -5.40
N GLY A 38 -8.78 -13.76 -4.39
CA GLY A 38 -9.70 -14.85 -4.08
C GLY A 38 -10.74 -15.08 -5.18
N ARG A 39 -11.30 -14.01 -5.74
CA ARG A 39 -12.22 -14.08 -6.89
C ARG A 39 -11.56 -14.78 -8.08
N LEU A 40 -10.37 -14.33 -8.46
CA LEU A 40 -9.62 -14.90 -9.59
C LEU A 40 -9.31 -16.39 -9.38
N LEU A 41 -8.91 -16.79 -8.17
CA LEU A 41 -8.65 -18.19 -7.84
C LEU A 41 -9.90 -19.07 -7.96
N ILE A 42 -11.06 -18.58 -7.50
CA ILE A 42 -12.33 -19.32 -7.61
C ILE A 42 -12.75 -19.45 -9.08
N GLU A 43 -12.61 -18.37 -9.86
CA GLU A 43 -12.95 -18.37 -11.29
C GLU A 43 -12.07 -19.33 -12.10
N ASP A 44 -10.76 -19.34 -11.82
CA ASP A 44 -9.80 -20.25 -12.47
C ASP A 44 -10.11 -21.72 -12.17
N THR A 45 -10.47 -22.04 -10.92
CA THR A 45 -10.73 -23.42 -10.49
C THR A 45 -12.11 -23.96 -10.86
N ALA A 46 -13.09 -23.09 -11.15
CA ALA A 46 -14.46 -23.48 -11.47
C ALA A 46 -14.74 -23.62 -12.98
N SER A 47 -13.81 -23.19 -13.85
CA SER A 47 -14.01 -23.16 -15.30
C SER A 47 -13.48 -24.42 -16.01
N ASP A 48 -14.34 -25.12 -16.75
CA ASP A 48 -13.95 -26.21 -17.68
C ASP A 48 -13.40 -25.68 -19.02
N THR A 49 -13.38 -24.36 -19.22
CA THR A 49 -12.82 -23.69 -20.40
C THR A 49 -11.45 -23.08 -20.12
N VAL A 50 -10.64 -22.86 -21.17
CA VAL A 50 -9.33 -22.20 -21.08
C VAL A 50 -9.47 -20.87 -20.32
N HIS A 51 -8.85 -20.77 -19.16
CA HIS A 51 -8.88 -19.57 -18.32
C HIS A 51 -8.17 -18.39 -19.02
N GLU A 52 -8.89 -17.27 -19.17
CA GLU A 52 -8.28 -16.00 -19.55
C GLU A 52 -7.68 -15.33 -18.32
N HIS A 53 -6.37 -15.06 -18.37
CA HIS A 53 -5.68 -14.40 -17.26
C HIS A 53 -6.13 -12.93 -17.15
N ASP A 54 -6.89 -12.63 -16.11
CA ASP A 54 -7.29 -11.28 -15.76
C ASP A 54 -6.18 -10.59 -14.94
N HIS A 55 -5.82 -9.37 -15.33
CA HIS A 55 -4.78 -8.55 -14.69
C HIS A 55 -5.39 -7.28 -14.11
N VAL A 56 -5.66 -7.31 -12.81
CA VAL A 56 -6.27 -6.19 -12.07
C VAL A 56 -5.21 -5.34 -11.39
N VAL A 57 -5.18 -4.05 -11.70
CA VAL A 57 -4.31 -3.06 -11.03
C VAL A 57 -5.13 -2.27 -10.02
N LEU A 58 -4.70 -2.29 -8.75
CA LEU A 58 -5.36 -1.53 -7.68
C LEU A 58 -4.54 -0.29 -7.32
N GLN A 59 -5.22 0.85 -7.25
CA GLN A 59 -4.60 2.14 -6.95
C GLN A 59 -4.24 2.22 -5.45
N PRO A 60 -2.96 2.45 -5.08
CA PRO A 60 -2.58 2.75 -3.71
C PRO A 60 -2.83 4.22 -3.35
N GLU A 61 -2.78 4.50 -2.04
CA GLU A 61 -2.93 5.85 -1.48
C GLU A 61 -1.61 6.28 -0.81
N LEU A 62 -1.19 7.53 -1.04
CA LEU A 62 -0.07 8.11 -0.30
C LEU A 62 -0.58 8.73 1.01
N VAL A 63 -0.14 8.19 2.14
CA VAL A 63 -0.45 8.72 3.47
C VAL A 63 0.73 9.55 3.96
N VAL A 64 0.59 10.87 3.90
CA VAL A 64 1.65 11.82 4.29
C VAL A 64 1.71 11.98 5.80
N ARG A 65 2.93 11.86 6.37
CA ARG A 65 3.24 12.10 7.78
C ARG A 65 4.58 12.82 7.96
N ARG A 66 5.08 12.84 9.20
CA ARG A 66 6.23 13.66 9.62
C ARG A 66 7.56 13.25 8.96
N SER A 67 7.76 12.01 8.56
CA SER A 67 9.05 11.55 8.00
C SER A 67 9.42 12.16 6.63
N THR A 68 8.52 12.92 5.99
CA THR A 68 8.80 13.65 4.74
C THR A 68 8.50 15.15 4.83
N MET A 69 8.03 15.64 5.98
CA MET A 69 7.70 17.05 6.14
C MET A 69 8.91 17.78 6.71
N ARG A 70 9.55 18.61 5.88
CA ARG A 70 10.68 19.43 6.33
C ARG A 70 10.23 20.39 7.43
N SER A 71 11.00 20.51 8.50
CA SER A 71 10.76 21.53 9.51
C SER A 71 11.00 22.92 8.87
N PRO A 72 10.25 23.96 9.25
CA PRO A 72 10.51 25.32 8.79
C PRO A 72 11.95 25.72 9.15
N ALA A 73 12.63 26.40 8.23
CA ALA A 73 13.96 26.95 8.50
C ALA A 73 13.86 28.00 9.63
N HIS A 74 14.73 27.87 10.61
CA HIS A 74 14.81 28.75 11.78
C HIS A 74 15.54 30.06 11.49
#